data_AF-A0A1X7IMB9-F1
#
_entry.id   AF-A0A1X7IMB9-F1
#
_cell.length_a   1.000
_cell.length_b   1.000
_cell.length_c   1.000
_cell.angle_alpha   90.00
_cell.angle_beta   90.00
_cell.angle_gamma   90.00
#
_symmetry.space_group_name_H-M   'P 1'
#
loop_
_entity.id
_entity.type
_entity.pdbx_description
1 polymer ?
#
loop_
_entity_poly.entity_id
_entity_poly.type
_entity_poly.pdbx_seq_one_letter_code
_entity_poly.pdbx_strand_id
1 'polypeptide(L)'
;MTAEDSFSVEDELRQILEFHKNIERKNTDSLTVEEIVFTLNDEQLNTTLKGRYFDSTVLEDAGIYLDKITKDRFYLMNFPDWNIRSSDAVLKENYWSWPVDKTVTIIMEPFNDIPDEYRQHRRSILTYWKQQTGHQSE
;
A
#
# COMPACT_ATOMS: atom_id res chain seq x y z
N MET A 1 -12.69 1.28 15.25
CA MET A 1 -11.43 2.02 15.12
C MET A 1 -11.26 2.90 16.35
N THR A 2 -10.19 2.72 17.11
CA THR A 2 -9.91 3.47 18.35
C THR A 2 -8.99 4.65 18.07
N ALA A 3 -8.73 5.49 19.09
CA ALA A 3 -7.70 6.52 19.00
C ALA A 3 -6.31 5.90 18.77
N GLU A 4 -6.07 4.69 19.31
CA GLU A 4 -4.82 3.95 19.15
C GLU A 4 -4.57 3.59 17.67
N ASP A 5 -5.61 3.18 16.93
CA ASP A 5 -5.50 2.90 15.50
C ASP A 5 -5.07 4.15 14.69
N SER A 6 -5.54 5.34 15.11
CA SER A 6 -5.16 6.60 14.45
C SER A 6 -3.70 6.98 14.73
N PHE A 7 -3.21 6.70 15.93
CA PHE A 7 -1.79 6.88 16.26
C PHE A 7 -0.89 5.90 15.51
N SER A 8 -1.34 4.65 15.25
CA SER A 8 -0.60 3.68 14.44
C SER A 8 -0.40 4.19 13.01
N VAL A 9 -1.47 4.67 12.37
CA VAL A 9 -1.41 5.18 10.99
C VAL A 9 -0.50 6.41 10.88
N GLU A 10 -0.50 7.29 11.90
CA GLU A 10 0.45 8.42 11.95
C GLU A 10 1.90 7.94 12.05
N ASP A 11 2.17 6.94 12.90
CA ASP A 11 3.52 6.40 13.07
C ASP A 11 4.01 5.68 11.81
N GLU A 12 3.17 4.89 11.17
CA GLU A 12 3.46 4.25 9.88
C GLU A 12 3.78 5.27 8.80
N LEU A 13 2.99 6.35 8.70
CA LEU A 13 3.26 7.44 7.76
C LEU A 13 4.61 8.12 8.06
N ARG A 14 4.93 8.35 9.33
CA ARG A 14 6.22 8.90 9.76
C ARG A 14 7.38 8.00 9.32
N GLN A 15 7.26 6.69 9.54
CA GLN A 15 8.26 5.71 9.12
C GLN A 15 8.46 5.70 7.60
N ILE A 16 7.37 5.81 6.82
CA ILE A 16 7.42 5.93 5.36
C ILE A 16 8.15 7.22 4.93
N LEU A 17 7.86 8.35 5.57
CA LEU A 17 8.52 9.63 5.26
C LEU A 17 10.01 9.62 5.63
N GLU A 18 10.38 9.02 6.76
CA GLU A 18 11.77 8.83 7.15
C GLU A 18 12.52 7.88 6.21
N PHE A 19 11.84 6.82 5.76
CA PHE A 19 12.34 5.91 4.74
C PHE A 19 12.64 6.66 3.44
N HIS A 20 11.71 7.46 2.94
CA HIS A 20 11.88 8.25 1.73
C HIS A 20 13.09 9.20 1.80
N LYS A 21 13.31 9.87 2.94
CA LYS A 21 14.45 10.78 3.15
C LYS A 21 15.82 10.09 3.12
N ASN A 22 15.89 8.77 3.25
CA ASN A 22 17.14 8.01 3.35
C ASN A 22 17.15 6.75 2.45
N ILE A 23 16.67 6.87 1.22
CA ILE A 23 16.51 5.74 0.29
C ILE A 23 17.84 5.01 0.02
N GLU A 24 18.97 5.73 -0.03
CA GLU A 24 20.31 5.16 -0.27
C GLU A 24 20.80 4.22 0.85
N ARG A 25 20.18 4.26 2.05
CA ARG A 25 20.63 3.48 3.22
C ARG A 25 19.84 2.21 3.48
N LYS A 26 18.85 1.88 2.64
CA LYS A 26 17.86 0.83 2.97
C LYS A 26 17.62 -0.20 1.86
N ASN A 27 18.65 -0.48 1.07
CA ASN A 27 18.70 -1.72 0.31
C ASN A 27 18.96 -2.87 1.29
N THR A 28 18.02 -3.82 1.38
CA THR A 28 18.28 -5.11 2.01
C THR A 28 18.72 -6.11 0.93
N ASP A 29 19.24 -7.26 1.35
CA ASP A 29 19.56 -8.35 0.42
C ASP A 29 18.33 -8.84 -0.37
N SER A 30 17.12 -8.55 0.13
CA SER A 30 15.85 -9.05 -0.40
C SER A 30 14.96 -8.00 -1.08
N LEU A 31 15.17 -6.70 -0.82
CA LEU A 31 14.40 -5.58 -1.39
C LEU A 31 15.29 -4.37 -1.67
N THR A 32 15.18 -3.85 -2.89
CA THR A 32 15.73 -2.58 -3.32
C THR A 32 14.59 -1.64 -3.64
N VAL A 33 14.50 -0.52 -2.93
CA VAL A 33 13.59 0.57 -3.30
C VAL A 33 14.38 1.58 -4.12
N GLU A 34 13.95 1.79 -5.36
CA GLU A 34 14.62 2.67 -6.31
C GLU A 34 14.06 4.10 -6.23
N GLU A 35 12.75 4.22 -6.00
CA GLU A 35 12.06 5.50 -6.04
C GLU A 35 10.80 5.46 -5.18
N ILE A 36 10.54 6.56 -4.47
CA ILE A 36 9.24 6.86 -3.88
C ILE A 36 8.85 8.27 -4.31
N VAL A 37 7.71 8.39 -4.99
CA VAL A 37 7.17 9.68 -5.44
C VAL A 37 5.86 9.93 -4.71
N PHE A 38 5.78 11.05 -4.00
CA PHE A 38 4.52 11.55 -3.44
C PHE A 38 3.95 12.61 -4.39
N THR A 39 2.68 12.52 -4.71
CA THR A 39 1.95 13.53 -5.48
C THR A 39 0.69 13.92 -4.74
N LEU A 40 0.35 15.21 -4.80
CA LEU A 40 -0.91 15.72 -4.28
C LEU A 40 -1.82 16.03 -5.46
N ASN A 41 -3.01 15.44 -5.47
CA ASN A 41 -4.08 15.81 -6.38
C ASN A 41 -5.27 16.29 -5.56
N ASP A 42 -5.52 17.60 -5.56
CA ASP A 42 -6.46 18.27 -4.66
C ASP A 42 -6.26 17.92 -3.17
N GLU A 43 -7.20 17.18 -2.58
CA GLU A 43 -7.18 16.71 -1.18
C GLU A 43 -6.71 15.26 -1.04
N GLN A 44 -6.22 14.64 -2.12
CA GLN A 44 -5.75 13.27 -2.12
C GLN A 44 -4.23 13.20 -2.21
N LEU A 45 -3.62 12.58 -1.20
CA LEU A 45 -2.21 12.21 -1.22
C LEU A 45 -2.07 10.86 -1.95
N ASN A 46 -1.31 10.86 -3.03
CA ASN A 46 -0.95 9.66 -3.79
C ASN A 46 0.53 9.36 -3.61
N THR A 47 0.88 8.08 -3.61
CA THR A 47 2.26 7.61 -3.49
C THR A 47 2.53 6.55 -4.55
N THR A 48 3.66 6.66 -5.24
CA THR A 48 4.19 5.63 -6.14
C THR A 48 5.50 5.11 -5.58
N LEU A 49 5.62 3.79 -5.43
CA LEU A 49 6.83 3.08 -5.02
C LEU A 49 7.35 2.28 -6.21
N LYS A 50 8.63 2.47 -6.57
CA LYS A 50 9.32 1.64 -7.55
C LYS A 50 10.46 0.91 -6.86
N GLY A 51 10.56 -0.39 -7.11
CA GLY A 51 11.59 -1.21 -6.52
C GLY A 51 11.74 -2.57 -7.20
N ARG A 52 12.68 -3.36 -6.69
CA ARG A 52 12.94 -4.74 -7.06
C ARG A 52 13.05 -5.58 -5.80
N TYR A 53 12.50 -6.78 -5.83
CA TYR A 53 12.65 -7.77 -4.77
C TYR A 53 13.44 -8.97 -5.32
N PHE A 54 14.17 -9.63 -4.44
CA PHE A 54 14.97 -10.83 -4.76
C PHE A 54 14.55 -12.05 -3.95
N ASP A 55 13.71 -11.85 -2.93
CA ASP A 55 13.12 -12.92 -2.12
C ASP A 55 11.60 -12.69 -2.03
N SER A 56 10.82 -13.75 -2.29
CA SER A 56 9.36 -13.69 -2.19
C SER A 56 8.88 -13.52 -0.75
N THR A 57 9.69 -13.82 0.26
CA THR A 57 9.33 -13.61 1.68
C THR A 57 8.96 -12.15 1.98
N VAL A 58 9.65 -11.20 1.36
CA VAL A 58 9.34 -9.76 1.49
C VAL A 58 7.96 -9.44 0.93
N LEU A 59 7.54 -10.12 -0.13
CA LEU A 59 6.19 -9.96 -0.66
C LEU A 59 5.16 -10.57 0.30
N GLU A 60 5.45 -11.73 0.90
CA GLU A 60 4.57 -12.37 1.88
C GLU A 60 4.36 -11.46 3.11
N ASP A 61 5.41 -10.77 3.58
CA ASP A 61 5.33 -9.77 4.65
C ASP A 61 4.44 -8.57 4.27
N ALA A 62 4.36 -8.24 2.97
CA ALA A 62 3.45 -7.24 2.42
C ALA A 62 2.05 -7.80 2.10
N GLY A 63 1.76 -9.06 2.46
CA GLY A 63 0.49 -9.73 2.20
C GLY A 63 0.31 -10.26 0.77
N ILE A 64 1.35 -10.22 -0.06
CA ILE A 64 1.37 -10.73 -1.44
C ILE A 64 2.07 -12.09 -1.45
N TYR A 65 1.33 -13.14 -1.73
CA TYR A 65 1.83 -14.51 -1.66
C TYR A 65 2.04 -15.10 -3.05
N LEU A 66 3.09 -15.91 -3.21
CA LEU A 66 3.32 -16.71 -4.41
C LEU A 66 2.68 -18.10 -4.23
N ASP A 67 1.96 -18.59 -5.24
CA ASP A 67 1.44 -19.97 -5.24
C ASP A 67 2.60 -20.97 -5.07
N LYS A 68 2.57 -21.72 -3.97
CA LYS A 68 3.67 -22.63 -3.60
C LYS A 68 3.72 -23.89 -4.47
N ILE A 69 2.62 -24.24 -5.14
CA ILE A 69 2.48 -25.43 -5.99
C ILE A 69 2.92 -25.10 -7.40
N THR A 70 2.27 -24.12 -8.03
CA THR A 70 2.47 -23.83 -9.46
C THR A 70 3.53 -22.75 -9.70
N LYS A 71 3.75 -21.86 -8.72
CA LYS A 71 4.68 -20.71 -8.80
C LYS A 71 4.45 -19.78 -9.99
N ASP A 72 3.28 -19.85 -10.62
CA ASP A 72 2.92 -19.07 -11.81
C ASP A 72 1.95 -17.92 -11.48
N ARG A 73 1.51 -17.80 -10.22
CA ARG A 73 0.57 -16.78 -9.78
C ARG A 73 0.92 -16.18 -8.43
N PHE A 74 0.67 -14.88 -8.32
CA PHE A 74 0.56 -14.20 -7.04
C PHE A 74 -0.90 -14.17 -6.58
N TYR A 75 -1.08 -14.01 -5.28
CA TYR A 75 -2.38 -13.76 -4.67
C TYR A 75 -2.30 -12.84 -3.46
N LEU A 76 -3.36 -12.06 -3.26
CA LEU A 76 -3.58 -11.14 -2.15
C LEU A 76 -4.85 -11.59 -1.41
N MET A 77 -4.76 -11.84 -0.11
CA MET A 77 -5.88 -12.31 0.73
C MET A 77 -6.29 -11.27 1.77
N ASN A 78 -7.47 -11.47 2.38
CA ASN A 78 -7.92 -10.74 3.57
C ASN A 78 -8.16 -9.24 3.38
N PHE A 79 -8.39 -8.80 2.15
CA PHE A 79 -8.95 -7.48 1.87
C PHE A 79 -10.42 -7.64 1.50
N PRO A 80 -11.33 -6.83 2.06
CA PRO A 80 -12.70 -6.86 1.61
C PRO A 80 -12.76 -6.50 0.12
N ASP A 81 -13.60 -7.22 -0.61
CA ASP A 81 -13.76 -7.07 -2.07
C ASP A 81 -14.22 -5.66 -2.47
N TRP A 82 -14.96 -4.98 -1.61
CA TRP A 82 -15.38 -3.59 -1.78
C TRP A 82 -14.23 -2.57 -1.68
N ASN A 83 -13.06 -2.93 -1.14
CA ASN A 83 -11.90 -2.04 -1.04
C ASN A 83 -10.98 -2.11 -2.25
N ILE A 84 -11.05 -3.15 -3.08
CA ILE A 84 -10.04 -3.41 -4.12
C ILE A 84 -10.70 -3.54 -5.49
N ARG A 85 -10.12 -2.88 -6.48
CA ARG A 85 -10.48 -3.03 -7.89
C ARG A 85 -9.23 -3.29 -8.71
N SER A 86 -9.33 -4.18 -9.70
CA SER A 86 -8.26 -4.44 -10.65
C SER A 86 -8.85 -4.93 -11.98
N SER A 87 -8.29 -4.48 -13.10
CA SER A 87 -8.54 -5.06 -14.43
C SER A 87 -7.61 -6.24 -14.74
N ASP A 88 -6.55 -6.40 -13.95
CA ASP A 88 -5.43 -7.29 -14.25
C ASP A 88 -5.44 -8.54 -13.35
N ALA A 89 -6.06 -8.43 -12.16
CA ALA A 89 -6.25 -9.52 -11.22
C ALA A 89 -7.68 -10.08 -11.26
N VAL A 90 -7.80 -11.38 -11.01
CA VAL A 90 -9.09 -12.08 -10.92
C VAL A 90 -9.43 -12.30 -9.45
N LEU A 91 -10.61 -11.86 -9.03
CA LEU A 91 -11.17 -12.21 -7.74
C LEU A 91 -11.66 -13.66 -7.77
N LYS A 92 -11.07 -14.52 -6.94
CA LYS A 92 -11.48 -15.90 -6.73
C LYS A 92 -11.92 -16.04 -5.28
N GLU A 93 -13.23 -16.22 -5.06
CA GLU A 93 -13.82 -16.23 -3.73
C GLU A 93 -13.44 -14.96 -2.93
N ASN A 94 -12.48 -15.05 -2.02
CA ASN A 94 -12.03 -13.97 -1.15
C ASN A 94 -10.57 -13.55 -1.37
N TYR A 95 -9.94 -13.94 -2.49
CA TYR A 95 -8.58 -13.54 -2.81
C TYR A 95 -8.43 -13.05 -4.26
N TRP A 96 -7.62 -12.01 -4.43
CA TRP A 96 -7.25 -11.48 -5.74
C TRP A 96 -6.02 -12.22 -6.26
N SER A 97 -6.01 -12.63 -7.53
CA SER A 97 -4.89 -13.38 -8.10
C SER A 97 -4.53 -12.94 -9.51
N TRP A 98 -3.22 -12.85 -9.81
CA TRP A 98 -2.67 -12.48 -11.10
C TRP A 98 -1.43 -13.32 -11.47
N PRO A 99 -1.07 -13.47 -12.76
CA PRO A 99 0.13 -14.17 -13.20
C PRO A 99 1.43 -13.47 -12.76
N VAL A 100 2.51 -14.22 -12.52
CA VAL A 100 3.82 -13.64 -12.11
C VAL A 100 4.54 -12.87 -13.22
N ASP A 101 4.20 -13.13 -14.48
CA ASP A 101 4.86 -12.58 -15.67
C ASP A 101 4.14 -11.36 -16.25
N LYS A 102 3.13 -10.84 -15.54
CA LYS A 102 2.33 -9.68 -15.97
C LYS A 102 2.35 -8.57 -14.93
N THR A 103 2.35 -7.34 -15.43
CA THR A 103 2.05 -6.18 -14.61
C THR A 103 0.63 -6.30 -14.05
N VAL A 104 0.47 -5.97 -12.78
CA VAL A 104 -0.82 -5.87 -12.11
C VAL A 104 -1.02 -4.43 -11.62
N THR A 105 -2.21 -3.90 -11.83
CA THR A 105 -2.66 -2.65 -11.23
C THR A 105 -3.73 -2.97 -10.21
N ILE A 106 -3.48 -2.64 -8.94
CA ILE A 106 -4.44 -2.78 -7.85
C ILE A 106 -4.82 -1.38 -7.38
N ILE A 107 -6.11 -1.06 -7.43
CA ILE A 107 -6.67 0.20 -6.94
C ILE A 107 -7.36 -0.10 -5.62
N MET A 108 -6.91 0.56 -4.55
CA MET A 108 -7.56 0.49 -3.24
C MET A 108 -8.45 1.71 -3.01
N GLU A 109 -9.75 1.50 -2.86
CA GLU A 109 -10.76 2.55 -2.62
C GLU A 109 -11.52 2.29 -1.31
N PRO A 110 -10.86 2.41 -0.14
CA PRO A 110 -11.41 1.99 1.16
C PRO A 110 -12.62 2.81 1.65
N PHE A 111 -13.03 3.86 0.95
CA PHE A 111 -14.11 4.75 1.38
C PHE A 111 -15.31 4.81 0.43
N ASN A 112 -15.26 4.13 -0.73
CA ASN A 112 -16.38 4.18 -1.67
C ASN A 112 -17.62 3.48 -1.10
N ASP A 113 -17.44 2.28 -0.54
CA ASP A 113 -18.54 1.44 -0.04
C ASP A 113 -18.38 1.09 1.46
N ILE A 114 -17.75 1.99 2.23
CA ILE A 114 -17.53 1.79 3.66
C ILE A 114 -18.89 1.70 4.42
N PRO A 115 -19.13 0.64 5.23
CA PRO A 115 -20.34 0.52 6.03
C PRO A 115 -20.55 1.70 6.99
N ASP A 116 -21.80 2.08 7.22
CA ASP A 116 -22.17 3.29 7.98
C ASP A 116 -21.56 3.34 9.38
N GLU A 117 -21.51 2.20 10.08
CA GLU A 117 -20.93 2.08 11.42
C GLU A 117 -19.44 2.46 11.49
N TYR A 118 -18.72 2.35 10.38
CA TYR A 118 -17.30 2.69 10.29
C TYR A 118 -17.06 4.11 9.75
N ARG A 119 -18.05 4.76 9.14
CA ARG A 119 -17.89 6.12 8.56
C ARG A 119 -17.43 7.16 9.58
N GLN A 120 -17.93 7.08 10.81
CA GLN A 120 -17.54 8.00 11.90
C GLN A 120 -16.05 7.94 12.26
N HIS A 121 -15.39 6.84 11.92
CA HIS A 121 -13.98 6.63 12.19
C HIS A 121 -13.09 7.14 11.07
N ARG A 122 -13.63 7.53 9.91
CA ARG A 122 -12.82 8.03 8.78
C ARG A 122 -11.94 9.22 9.23
N ARG A 123 -10.63 9.07 9.09
CA ARG A 123 -9.63 10.13 9.32
C ARG A 123 -8.86 10.39 8.04
N SER A 124 -8.60 11.66 7.73
CA SER A 124 -7.73 12.04 6.61
C SER A 124 -6.27 11.98 7.05
N ILE A 125 -5.45 11.23 6.32
CA ILE A 125 -4.00 11.19 6.53
C ILE A 125 -3.30 12.46 6.01
N LEU A 126 -3.97 13.25 5.18
CA LEU A 126 -3.40 14.44 4.55
C LEU A 126 -2.96 15.49 5.59
N THR A 127 -3.74 15.66 6.65
CA THR A 127 -3.41 16.61 7.73
C THR A 127 -2.09 16.24 8.38
N TYR A 128 -1.88 14.95 8.66
CA TYR A 128 -0.65 14.44 9.25
C TYR A 128 0.53 14.60 8.30
N TRP A 129 0.35 14.26 7.01
CA TRP A 129 1.38 14.44 5.99
C TRP A 129 1.85 15.90 5.91
N LYS A 130 0.91 16.86 5.82
CA LYS A 130 1.23 18.30 5.74
C LYS A 130 2.02 18.82 6.94
N GLN A 131 1.75 18.29 8.14
CA GLN A 131 2.49 18.66 9.36
C GLN A 131 3.94 18.15 9.33
N GLN A 132 4.17 16.96 8.79
CA GLN A 132 5.48 16.31 8.76
C GLN A 132 6.39 16.79 7.61
N THR A 133 5.81 17.19 6.47
CA THR A 133 6.56 17.67 5.31
C THR A 133 6.72 19.19 5.26
N GLY A 134 6.06 19.93 6.16
CA GLY A 134 6.25 21.36 6.35
C GLY A 134 6.16 22.16 5.05
N HIS A 135 5.02 22.13 4.35
CA HIS A 135 4.78 23.00 3.18
C HIS A 135 5.98 23.05 2.19
N GLN A 136 6.46 21.89 1.72
CA GLN A 136 7.18 21.85 0.45
C GLN A 136 6.17 21.68 -0.67
N SER A 137 5.46 22.77 -0.95
CA SER A 137 4.75 22.98 -2.21
C SER A 137 5.58 23.95 -3.02
N GLU A 138 6.34 23.42 -3.98
CA GLU A 138 6.76 24.15 -5.18
C GLU A 138 5.81 23.80 -6.33
#